data_AF-A0A841L7H8-F1
#
_entry.id   AF-A0A841L7H8-F1
#
_cell.length_a   1.000
_cell.length_b   1.000
_cell.length_c   1.000
_cell.angle_alpha   90.00
_cell.angle_beta   90.00
_cell.angle_gamma   90.00
#
_symmetry.space_group_name_H-M   'P 1'
#
loop_
_entity.id
_entity.type
_entity.pdbx_description
1 polymer ?
#
loop_
_entity_poly.entity_id
_entity_poly.type
_entity_poly.pdbx_seq_one_letter_code
_entity_poly.pdbx_strand_id
1 'polypeptide(L)'
;MRINNKKNSAIIQNILGIFPLLFIFAMLILHLALPDKTFSKEERRYLAQWPVFHIEKVLNGSYETKVESYFSDQFPFRNFWVYIQEGSNQILFKR
;
A
#
# COMPACT_ATOMS: atom_id res chain seq x y z
N MET A 1 -36.05 -4.06 27.32
CA MET A 1 -35.29 -3.37 26.25
C MET A 1 -33.86 -3.96 26.17
N ARG A 2 -33.67 -5.18 25.65
CA ARG A 2 -32.35 -5.89 25.61
C ARG A 2 -31.92 -6.32 24.19
N ILE A 3 -32.81 -6.17 23.21
CA ILE A 3 -32.65 -6.72 21.85
C ILE A 3 -31.78 -5.81 20.96
N ASN A 4 -31.72 -4.49 21.24
CA ASN A 4 -30.94 -3.55 20.41
C ASN A 4 -29.42 -3.77 20.48
N ASN A 5 -28.85 -4.17 21.62
CA ASN A 5 -27.39 -4.27 21.76
C ASN A 5 -26.78 -5.46 20.99
N LYS A 6 -27.52 -6.58 20.84
CA LYS A 6 -27.01 -7.76 20.10
C LYS A 6 -27.06 -7.57 18.59
N LYS A 7 -28.08 -6.87 18.08
CA LYS A 7 -28.16 -6.48 16.67
C LYS A 7 -27.08 -5.44 16.33
N ASN A 8 -26.86 -4.48 17.22
CA ASN A 8 -25.80 -3.47 17.05
C ASN A 8 -24.40 -4.10 17.08
N SER A 9 -24.14 -5.08 17.96
CA SER A 9 -22.85 -5.77 17.98
C SER A 9 -22.59 -6.57 16.70
N ALA A 10 -23.62 -7.22 16.13
CA ALA A 10 -23.50 -7.94 14.86
C ALA A 10 -23.24 -6.98 13.68
N ILE A 11 -23.90 -5.82 13.67
CA ILE A 11 -23.64 -4.78 12.65
C ILE A 11 -22.20 -4.27 12.77
N ILE A 12 -21.72 -3.99 13.99
CA ILE A 12 -20.34 -3.53 14.23
C ILE A 12 -19.34 -4.60 13.76
N GLN A 13 -19.59 -5.88 14.03
CA GLN A 13 -18.73 -6.98 13.57
C GLN A 13 -18.66 -7.08 12.05
N ASN A 14 -19.80 -6.95 11.36
CA ASN A 14 -19.83 -6.96 9.89
C ASN A 14 -19.09 -5.75 9.30
N ILE A 15 -19.29 -4.56 9.87
CA ILE A 15 -18.59 -3.34 9.43
C ILE A 15 -17.08 -3.49 9.64
N LEU A 16 -16.66 -4.03 10.78
CA LEU A 16 -15.25 -4.23 11.09
C LEU A 16 -14.55 -5.20 10.13
N GLY A 17 -15.27 -6.23 9.65
CA GLY A 17 -14.73 -7.18 8.66
C GLY A 17 -14.71 -6.65 7.23
N ILE A 18 -15.72 -5.87 6.83
CA ILE A 18 -15.85 -5.35 5.46
C ILE A 18 -14.95 -4.13 5.21
N PHE A 19 -14.76 -3.29 6.23
CA PHE A 19 -13.94 -2.09 6.13
C PHE A 19 -12.52 -2.30 5.56
N PRO A 20 -11.69 -3.23 6.08
CA PRO A 20 -10.35 -3.45 5.55
C PRO A 20 -10.38 -3.96 4.10
N LEU A 21 -11.37 -4.77 3.74
CA LEU A 21 -11.50 -5.29 2.39
C LEU A 21 -11.84 -4.16 1.39
N LEU A 22 -12.77 -3.29 1.76
CA LEU A 22 -13.14 -2.12 0.96
C LEU A 22 -11.98 -1.14 0.83
N PHE A 23 -11.20 -0.96 1.90
CA PHE A 23 -10.00 -0.12 1.91
C PHE A 23 -8.93 -0.64 0.94
N ILE A 24 -8.60 -1.94 0.98
CA ILE A 24 -7.64 -2.56 0.06
C ILE A 24 -8.13 -2.43 -1.39
N PHE A 25 -9.41 -2.66 -1.64
CA PHE A 25 -9.99 -2.55 -2.97
C PHE A 25 -9.94 -1.11 -3.51
N ALA A 26 -10.22 -0.12 -2.66
CA ALA A 26 -10.09 1.30 -3.02
C ALA A 26 -8.63 1.67 -3.34
N MET A 27 -7.66 1.17 -2.56
CA MET A 27 -6.22 1.36 -2.85
C MET A 27 -5.82 0.72 -4.18
N LEU A 28 -6.35 -0.45 -4.51
CA LEU A 28 -6.11 -1.10 -5.80
C LEU A 28 -6.65 -0.28 -6.97
N ILE A 29 -7.89 0.18 -6.89
CA ILE A 29 -8.50 1.05 -7.92
C ILE A 29 -7.64 2.31 -8.09
N LEU A 30 -7.23 2.91 -6.99
CA LEU A 30 -6.44 4.13 -7.03
C LEU A 30 -5.05 3.91 -7.63
N HIS A 31 -4.42 2.76 -7.37
CA HIS A 31 -3.16 2.36 -8.00
C HIS A 31 -3.31 2.20 -9.52
N LEU A 32 -4.41 1.63 -10.00
CA LEU A 32 -4.69 1.50 -11.43
C LEU A 32 -5.09 2.83 -12.10
N ALA A 33 -5.75 3.72 -11.36
CA ALA A 33 -6.23 5.00 -11.87
C ALA A 33 -5.16 6.10 -11.90
N LEU A 34 -4.16 6.02 -11.02
CA LEU A 34 -3.05 6.97 -10.99
C LEU A 34 -2.05 6.62 -12.09
N PRO A 35 -1.62 7.61 -12.90
CA PRO A 35 -0.57 7.38 -13.88
C PRO A 35 0.75 7.06 -13.17
N ASP A 36 1.46 6.07 -13.71
CA ASP A 36 2.79 5.68 -13.23
C ASP A 36 3.71 6.90 -13.20
N LYS A 37 4.28 7.18 -12.02
CA LYS A 37 5.27 8.24 -11.87
C LYS A 37 6.62 7.72 -12.34
N THR A 38 7.26 8.45 -13.24
CA THR A 38 8.58 8.10 -13.78
C THR A 38 9.73 8.67 -12.95
N PHE A 39 9.50 9.80 -12.25
CA PHE A 39 10.51 10.49 -11.46
C PHE A 39 9.95 10.98 -10.13
N SER A 40 10.62 10.64 -9.02
CA SER A 40 10.34 11.26 -7.71
C SER A 40 11.22 12.49 -7.55
N LYS A 41 10.58 13.67 -7.44
CA LYS A 41 11.27 14.91 -7.11
C LYS A 41 11.75 14.93 -5.66
N GLU A 42 11.04 14.24 -4.76
CA GLU A 42 11.38 14.18 -3.35
C GLU A 42 12.68 13.41 -3.10
N GLU A 43 12.87 12.28 -3.78
CA GLU A 43 14.04 11.41 -3.61
C GLU A 43 15.14 11.62 -4.67
N ARG A 44 14.92 12.54 -5.64
CA ARG A 44 15.81 12.80 -6.78
C ARG A 44 16.25 11.52 -7.53
N ARG A 45 15.33 10.56 -7.70
CA ARG A 45 15.59 9.31 -8.44
C ARG A 45 14.47 8.96 -9.42
N TYR A 46 14.85 8.21 -10.44
CA TYR A 46 13.89 7.53 -11.30
C TYR A 46 13.22 6.39 -10.52
N LEU A 47 11.89 6.34 -10.61
CA LEU A 47 11.09 5.32 -9.95
C LEU A 47 11.12 4.03 -10.76
N ALA A 48 11.06 2.90 -10.08
CA ALA A 48 10.99 1.60 -10.74
C ALA A 48 9.81 1.58 -11.72
N GLN A 49 10.07 1.09 -12.91
CA GLN A 49 9.09 0.90 -13.98
C GLN A 49 8.72 -0.58 -14.08
N TRP A 50 7.62 -0.87 -14.77
CA TRP A 50 7.15 -2.23 -14.94
C TRP A 50 8.28 -3.11 -15.50
N PRO A 51 8.71 -4.17 -14.77
CA PRO A 51 9.84 -4.98 -15.21
C PRO A 51 9.44 -5.78 -16.45
N VAL A 52 10.32 -5.80 -17.45
CA VAL A 52 10.13 -6.67 -18.63
C VAL A 52 10.14 -8.12 -18.17
N PHE A 53 9.10 -8.86 -18.53
CA PHE A 53 8.94 -10.26 -18.16
C PHE A 53 10.00 -11.11 -18.87
N HIS A 54 10.87 -11.76 -18.08
CA HIS A 54 11.86 -12.71 -18.58
C HIS A 54 11.90 -13.94 -17.67
N ILE A 55 11.67 -15.12 -18.26
CA ILE A 55 11.59 -16.40 -17.55
C ILE A 55 12.88 -16.71 -16.77
N GLU A 56 14.04 -16.36 -17.31
CA GLU A 56 15.35 -16.49 -16.63
C GLU A 56 15.46 -15.61 -15.37
N LYS A 57 14.86 -14.42 -15.37
CA LYS A 57 14.87 -13.51 -14.23
C LYS A 57 13.89 -13.93 -13.14
N VAL A 58 12.80 -14.61 -13.54
CA VAL A 58 11.82 -15.21 -12.64
C VAL A 58 12.44 -16.39 -11.89
N LEU A 59 13.14 -17.28 -12.58
CA LEU A 59 13.83 -18.43 -11.98
C LEU A 59 14.97 -18.00 -11.03
N ASN A 60 15.62 -16.87 -11.32
CA ASN A 60 16.70 -16.32 -10.50
C ASN A 60 16.20 -15.41 -9.35
N GLY A 61 14.88 -15.27 -9.12
CA GLY A 61 14.31 -14.43 -8.05
C GLY A 61 14.43 -12.91 -8.26
N SER A 62 15.31 -12.45 -9.15
CA SER A 62 15.53 -11.03 -9.46
C SER A 62 14.30 -10.31 -10.03
N TYR A 63 13.34 -11.06 -10.58
CA TYR A 63 12.07 -10.51 -11.05
C TYR A 63 11.18 -10.07 -9.89
N GLU A 64 11.12 -10.86 -8.81
CA GLU A 64 10.30 -10.56 -7.62
C GLU A 64 10.75 -9.24 -6.98
N THR A 65 12.06 -9.06 -6.76
CA THR A 65 12.60 -7.81 -6.20
C THR A 65 12.25 -6.58 -7.05
N LYS A 66 12.25 -6.73 -8.38
CA LYS A 66 11.89 -5.62 -9.29
C LYS A 66 10.40 -5.32 -9.26
N VAL A 67 9.57 -6.35 -9.18
CA VAL A 67 8.12 -6.20 -9.01
C VAL A 67 7.81 -5.53 -7.67
N GLU A 68 8.42 -5.98 -6.59
CA GLU A 68 8.25 -5.39 -5.26
C GLU A 68 8.69 -3.91 -5.25
N SER A 69 9.85 -3.60 -5.83
CA SER A 69 10.31 -2.22 -5.97
C SER A 69 9.36 -1.37 -6.80
N TYR A 70 8.78 -1.91 -7.87
CA TYR A 70 7.76 -1.21 -8.67
C TYR A 70 6.49 -0.93 -7.85
N PHE A 71 5.94 -1.95 -7.19
CA PHE A 71 4.75 -1.79 -6.37
C PHE A 71 4.96 -0.82 -5.21
N SER A 72 6.13 -0.86 -4.57
CA SER A 72 6.48 0.07 -3.49
C SER A 72 6.63 1.51 -3.99
N ASP A 73 7.11 1.71 -5.21
CA ASP A 73 7.32 3.03 -5.79
C ASP A 73 6.02 3.65 -6.33
N GLN A 74 5.14 2.82 -6.90
CA GLN A 74 3.86 3.24 -7.49
C GLN A 74 2.68 3.14 -6.50
N PHE A 75 2.93 2.86 -5.22
CA PHE A 75 1.86 2.78 -4.24
C PHE A 75 1.14 4.14 -4.07
N PRO A 76 -0.21 4.17 -4.05
CA PRO A 76 -0.95 5.41 -3.92
C PRO A 76 -0.57 6.17 -2.65
N PHE A 77 -0.37 7.48 -2.81
CA PHE A 77 0.01 8.36 -1.71
C PHE A 77 1.28 7.93 -0.94
N ARG A 78 2.25 7.27 -1.60
CA ARG A 78 3.53 6.85 -1.00
C ARG A 78 4.14 7.90 -0.05
N ASN A 79 4.21 9.16 -0.46
CA ASN A 79 4.82 10.24 0.35
C ASN A 79 4.14 10.46 1.70
N PHE A 80 2.82 10.24 1.78
CA PHE A 80 2.08 10.30 3.04
C PHE A 80 2.51 9.17 3.99
N TRP A 81 2.64 7.95 3.48
CA TRP A 81 3.11 6.80 4.25
C TRP A 81 4.56 6.95 4.71
N VAL A 82 5.45 7.44 3.82
CA VAL A 82 6.85 7.73 4.16
C VAL A 82 6.92 8.79 5.26
N TYR A 83 6.11 9.85 5.19
CA TYR A 83 6.07 10.87 6.23
C TYR A 83 5.60 10.31 7.59
N ILE A 84 4.60 9.43 7.60
CA ILE A 84 4.14 8.75 8.82
C ILE A 84 5.24 7.86 9.40
N GLN A 85 5.92 7.10 8.54
CA GLN A 85 7.02 6.21 8.96
C GLN A 85 8.18 7.02 9.55
N GLU A 86 8.56 8.10 8.89
CA GLU A 86 9.61 9.02 9.35
C GLU A 86 9.23 9.65 10.70
N GLY A 87 8.00 10.15 10.84
CA GLY A 87 7.50 10.68 12.11
C GLY A 87 7.49 9.62 13.22
N SER A 88 7.10 8.39 12.90
CA SER A 88 7.09 7.26 13.84
C SER A 88 8.50 6.87 14.28
N ASN A 89 9.45 6.81 13.33
CA ASN A 89 10.86 6.56 13.60
C ASN A 89 11.45 7.65 14.49
N GLN A 90 11.18 8.92 14.20
CA GLN A 90 11.65 10.01 15.06
C GLN A 90 11.09 9.89 16.48
N ILE A 91 9.83 9.51 16.67
CA ILE A 91 9.28 9.29 18.02
C ILE A 91 9.95 8.09 18.72
N LEU A 92 10.19 7.00 17.97
CA LEU A 92 10.77 5.76 18.49
C LEU A 92 12.25 5.91 18.87
N PHE A 93 13.04 6.61 18.05
CA PHE A 93 14.48 6.82 18.23
C PHE A 93 14.85 8.09 19.00
N LYS A 94 13.87 8.95 19.34
CA LYS A 94 14.06 10.10 20.25
C LYS A 94 13.92 9.70 21.72
N ARG A 95 14.16 8.43 22.03
CA ARG A 95 14.45 7.92 23.38
C ARG A 95 15.94 7.68 23.53
#